data_AF-A0AAV8R685-F1
#
_entry.id   AF-A0AAV8R685-F1
#
_cell.length_a   1.000
_cell.length_b   1.000
_cell.length_c   1.000
_cell.angle_alpha   90.00
_cell.angle_beta   90.00
_cell.angle_gamma   90.00
#
_symmetry.space_group_name_H-M   'P 1'
#
loop_
_entity.id
_entity.type
_entity.pdbx_description
1 polymer ?
#
loop_
_entity_poly.entity_id
_entity_poly.type
_entity_poly.pdbx_seq_one_letter_code
_entity_poly.pdbx_strand_id
1 'polypeptide(L)'
;MELETKRILLEIFKERQQRNAQAGSVPSFYKKKPEEGSISHRVQRLAKYRFLKKQSELLLNADDLDAMWVRLRENCVIDDATGAEKMNYEDFCQIASICTEQIGPKCRQFFSPSNFMKFEKDESGRIAILPFYLYVMRMLCSLVLYHVWIHCWNFWFSFTYPGKN
;
A
#
# COMPACT_ATOMS: atom_id res chain seq x y z
N MET A 1 23.70 29.15 18.15
CA MET A 1 23.16 28.38 17.00
C MET A 1 21.65 28.22 17.05
N GLU A 2 21.03 27.52 18.02
CA GLU A 2 19.55 27.34 18.02
C GLU A 2 18.75 28.65 18.10
N LEU A 3 19.21 29.63 18.89
CA LEU A 3 18.53 30.92 19.07
C LEU A 3 18.51 31.75 17.78
N GLU A 4 19.58 31.64 16.99
CA GLU A 4 19.78 32.35 15.74
C GLU A 4 18.94 31.74 14.62
N THR A 5 18.88 30.41 14.56
CA THR A 5 17.95 29.67 13.68
C THR A 5 16.50 30.03 13.95
N LYS A 6 16.08 30.12 15.23
CA LYS A 6 14.71 30.54 15.59
C LYS A 6 14.41 31.96 15.13
N ARG A 7 15.37 32.88 15.25
CA ARG A 7 15.23 34.28 14.83
C ARG A 7 15.05 34.41 13.31
N ILE A 8 15.90 33.71 12.53
CA ILE A 8 15.82 33.68 11.06
C ILE A 8 14.47 33.11 10.59
N LEU A 9 14.00 32.01 11.19
CA LEU A 9 12.71 31.43 10.82
C LEU A 9 11.52 32.34 11.16
N LEU A 10 11.59 33.06 12.28
CA LEU A 10 10.59 34.05 12.68
C LEU A 10 10.50 35.22 11.70
N GLU A 11 11.63 35.71 11.21
CA GLU A 11 11.68 36.78 10.21
C GLU A 11 11.07 36.32 8.88
N ILE A 12 11.48 35.16 8.37
CA ILE A 12 10.91 34.57 7.13
C ILE A 12 9.38 34.38 7.27
N PHE A 13 8.90 33.98 8.44
CA PHE A 13 7.47 33.82 8.70
C PHE A 13 6.71 35.15 8.68
N LYS A 14 7.24 36.18 9.37
CA LYS A 14 6.64 37.53 9.39
C LYS A 14 6.59 38.15 8.00
N GLU A 15 7.64 37.98 7.21
CA GLU A 15 7.71 38.49 5.85
C GLU A 15 6.66 37.83 4.94
N ARG A 16 6.44 36.52 5.09
CA ARG A 16 5.35 35.80 4.39
C ARG A 16 3.96 36.29 4.80
N GLN A 17 3.74 36.54 6.09
CA GLN A 17 2.46 37.05 6.58
C GLN A 17 2.14 38.43 5.98
N GLN A 18 3.14 39.32 5.90
CA GLN A 18 2.97 40.63 5.26
C GLN A 18 2.66 40.52 3.76
N ARG A 19 3.37 39.65 3.02
CA ARG A 19 3.09 39.42 1.59
C ARG A 19 1.68 38.85 1.36
N ASN A 20 1.23 37.95 2.24
CA ASN A 20 -0.13 37.41 2.17
C ASN A 20 -1.18 38.47 2.49
N ALA A 21 -0.94 39.34 3.47
CA ALA A 21 -1.84 40.45 3.78
C ALA A 21 -1.95 41.46 2.62
N GLN A 22 -0.86 41.69 1.89
CA GLN A 22 -0.85 42.54 0.69
C GLN A 22 -1.56 41.91 -0.52
N ALA A 23 -1.67 40.58 -0.59
CA ALA A 23 -2.32 39.87 -1.70
C ALA A 23 -3.86 39.92 -1.67
N GLY A 24 -4.47 40.46 -0.61
CA GLY A 24 -5.93 40.60 -0.50
C GLY A 24 -6.66 39.26 -0.38
N SER A 25 -7.84 39.14 -1.02
CA SER A 25 -8.70 37.94 -0.90
C SER A 25 -8.29 36.77 -1.82
N VAL A 26 -7.36 36.98 -2.75
CA VAL A 26 -6.96 35.97 -3.73
C VAL A 26 -5.85 35.09 -3.15
N PRO A 27 -6.09 33.80 -2.88
CA PRO A 27 -5.05 32.91 -2.40
C PRO A 27 -3.96 32.72 -3.45
N SER A 28 -2.70 32.66 -3.01
CA SER A 28 -1.60 32.29 -3.90
C SER A 28 -1.79 30.88 -4.45
N PHE A 29 -2.16 30.79 -5.73
CA PHE A 29 -2.35 29.51 -6.43
C PHE A 29 -1.01 28.95 -6.95
N TYR A 30 -0.13 29.82 -7.45
CA TYR A 30 1.17 29.42 -7.96
C TYR A 30 2.24 29.44 -6.87
N LYS A 31 2.87 28.29 -6.63
CA LYS A 31 4.06 28.17 -5.78
C LYS A 31 5.25 27.80 -6.64
N LYS A 32 6.18 28.75 -6.84
CA LYS A 32 7.44 28.50 -7.56
C LYS A 32 8.15 27.31 -6.92
N LYS A 33 8.66 26.39 -7.74
CA LYS A 33 9.50 25.28 -7.27
C LYS A 33 10.73 25.87 -6.55
N PRO A 34 11.10 25.34 -5.37
CA PRO A 34 12.28 25.82 -4.67
C PRO A 34 13.54 25.68 -5.53
N GLU A 35 14.41 26.69 -5.48
CA GLU A 35 15.72 26.63 -6.14
C GLU A 35 16.59 25.55 -5.48
N GLU A 36 17.40 24.86 -6.28
CA GLU A 36 18.29 23.82 -5.79
C GLU A 36 19.26 24.38 -4.74
N GLY A 37 19.57 23.59 -3.71
CA GLY A 37 20.38 24.03 -2.57
C GLY A 37 19.67 24.95 -1.55
N SER A 38 18.54 25.58 -1.89
CA SER A 38 17.81 26.46 -0.97
C SER A 38 17.28 25.72 0.28
N ILE A 39 17.06 26.45 1.38
CA ILE A 39 16.45 25.91 2.60
C ILE A 39 15.08 25.29 2.29
N SER A 40 14.26 25.97 1.48
CA SER A 40 12.94 25.47 1.06
C SER A 40 13.05 24.14 0.30
N HIS A 41 14.04 23.99 -0.59
CA HIS A 41 14.29 22.75 -1.30
C HIS A 41 14.68 21.61 -0.34
N ARG A 42 15.59 21.88 0.60
CA ARG A 42 16.03 20.90 1.61
C ARG A 42 14.88 20.45 2.51
N VAL A 43 14.06 21.40 2.98
CA VAL A 43 12.87 21.12 3.81
C VAL A 43 11.85 20.30 3.03
N GLN A 44 11.54 20.68 1.77
CA GLN A 44 10.61 19.94 0.93
C GLN A 44 11.10 18.50 0.68
N ARG A 45 12.39 18.31 0.40
CA ARG A 45 12.98 16.98 0.21
C ARG A 45 12.88 16.12 1.46
N LEU A 46 13.18 16.68 2.64
CA LEU A 46 13.04 15.98 3.91
C LEU A 46 11.58 15.64 4.22
N ALA A 47 10.65 16.56 3.96
CA ALA A 47 9.22 16.32 4.14
C ALA A 47 8.73 15.19 3.20
N LYS A 48 9.12 15.22 1.92
CA LYS A 48 8.81 14.16 0.95
C LYS A 48 9.40 12.82 1.37
N TYR A 49 10.67 12.79 1.81
CA TYR A 49 11.31 11.58 2.29
C TYR A 49 10.58 11.00 3.51
N ARG A 50 10.25 11.82 4.51
CA ARG A 50 9.49 11.37 5.69
C ARG A 50 8.12 10.83 5.33
N PHE A 51 7.41 11.51 4.42
CA PHE A 51 6.11 11.06 3.93
C PHE A 51 6.23 9.71 3.22
N LEU A 52 7.15 9.57 2.26
CA LEU A 52 7.34 8.32 1.52
C LEU A 52 7.81 7.19 2.43
N LYS A 53 8.71 7.47 3.39
CA LYS A 53 9.15 6.48 4.38
C LYS A 53 7.98 5.99 5.23
N LYS A 54 7.14 6.90 5.74
CA LYS A 54 5.93 6.55 6.49
C LYS A 54 4.94 5.75 5.65
N GLN A 55 4.79 6.10 4.36
CA GLN A 55 3.97 5.32 3.43
C GLN A 55 4.54 3.92 3.19
N SER A 56 5.85 3.78 2.98
CA SER A 56 6.48 2.47 2.78
C SER A 56 6.38 1.56 4.00
N GLU A 57 6.32 2.12 5.21
CA GLU A 57 6.10 1.35 6.45
C GLU A 57 4.66 0.81 6.56
N LEU A 58 3.70 1.39 5.83
CA LEU A 58 2.29 1.00 5.85
C LEU A 58 1.90 0.05 4.71
N LEU A 59 2.68 -0.01 3.64
CA LEU A 59 2.41 -0.83 2.47
C LEU A 59 3.11 -2.19 2.59
N LEU A 60 2.48 -3.25 2.07
CA LEU A 60 3.15 -4.53 1.88
C LEU A 60 4.15 -4.41 0.72
N ASN A 61 5.36 -4.92 0.94
CA ASN A 61 6.38 -5.07 -0.08
C ASN A 61 6.22 -6.43 -0.81
N ALA A 62 7.13 -6.73 -1.74
CA ALA A 62 7.08 -7.98 -2.50
C ALA A 62 7.22 -9.23 -1.62
N ASP A 63 8.19 -9.23 -0.70
CA ASP A 63 8.44 -10.36 0.21
C ASP A 63 7.23 -10.62 1.13
N ASP A 64 6.57 -9.56 1.60
CA ASP A 64 5.36 -9.66 2.41
C ASP A 64 4.20 -10.30 1.62
N LEU A 65 4.05 -9.92 0.33
CA LEU A 65 3.04 -10.47 -0.56
C LEU A 65 3.30 -11.95 -0.85
N ASP A 66 4.55 -12.33 -1.10
CA ASP A 66 4.93 -13.72 -1.32
C ASP A 66 4.71 -14.56 -0.06
N ALA A 67 5.09 -14.05 1.11
CA ALA A 67 4.83 -14.71 2.39
C ALA A 67 3.32 -14.93 2.61
N MET A 68 2.49 -13.92 2.34
CA MET A 68 1.03 -14.05 2.44
C MET A 68 0.47 -15.06 1.43
N TRP A 69 0.99 -15.09 0.20
CA TRP A 69 0.57 -16.07 -0.82
C TRP A 69 0.84 -17.50 -0.36
N VAL A 70 2.04 -17.76 0.17
CA VAL A 70 2.39 -19.07 0.73
C VAL A 70 1.41 -19.47 1.84
N ARG A 71 1.07 -18.56 2.76
CA ARG A 71 0.10 -18.84 3.84
C ARG A 71 -1.30 -19.15 3.33
N LEU A 72 -1.77 -18.43 2.31
CA LEU A 72 -3.05 -18.72 1.68
C LEU A 72 -3.07 -20.13 1.07
N ARG A 73 -1.98 -20.53 0.42
CA ARG A 73 -1.83 -21.84 -0.21
C ARG A 73 -1.75 -22.99 0.78
N GLU A 74 -1.05 -22.80 1.89
CA GLU A 74 -0.91 -23.81 2.95
C GLU A 74 -2.23 -24.14 3.67
N ASN A 75 -3.15 -23.18 3.72
CA ASN A 75 -4.40 -23.29 4.48
C ASN A 75 -5.65 -23.39 3.59
N CYS A 76 -5.48 -23.55 2.27
CA CYS A 76 -6.61 -23.67 1.37
C CYS A 76 -7.11 -25.11 1.23
N VAL A 77 -8.39 -25.23 0.88
CA VAL A 77 -9.02 -26.46 0.42
C VAL A 77 -9.16 -26.39 -1.09
N ILE A 78 -8.78 -27.48 -1.77
CA ILE A 78 -8.98 -27.61 -3.22
C ILE A 78 -10.39 -28.14 -3.43
N ASP A 79 -11.18 -27.43 -4.23
CA ASP A 79 -12.48 -27.87 -4.69
C ASP A 79 -12.31 -29.04 -5.67
N ASP A 80 -12.86 -30.21 -5.36
CA ASP A 80 -12.68 -31.42 -6.18
C ASP A 80 -13.32 -31.29 -7.58
N ALA A 81 -14.37 -30.47 -7.73
CA ALA A 81 -15.10 -30.31 -8.98
C ALA A 81 -14.43 -29.30 -9.92
N THR A 82 -13.95 -28.18 -9.39
CA THR A 82 -13.35 -27.11 -10.20
C THR A 82 -11.82 -27.08 -10.13
N GLY A 83 -11.22 -27.79 -9.17
CA GLY A 83 -9.81 -27.69 -8.82
C GLY A 83 -9.42 -26.27 -8.38
N ALA A 84 -10.35 -25.53 -7.79
CA ALA A 84 -10.13 -24.16 -7.35
C ALA A 84 -9.76 -24.14 -5.86
N GLU A 85 -8.79 -23.32 -5.51
CA GLU A 85 -8.34 -23.19 -4.13
C GLU A 85 -9.17 -22.17 -3.38
N LYS A 86 -9.74 -22.61 -2.27
CA LYS A 86 -10.70 -21.86 -1.49
C LYS A 86 -10.34 -21.89 -0.01
N MET A 87 -10.79 -20.88 0.73
CA MET A 87 -10.65 -20.82 2.18
C MET A 87 -11.98 -20.42 2.82
N ASN A 88 -12.26 -20.96 4.00
CA ASN A 88 -13.41 -20.54 4.79
C ASN A 88 -13.05 -19.31 5.65
N TYR A 89 -14.00 -18.81 6.45
CA TYR A 89 -13.77 -17.64 7.29
C TYR A 89 -12.87 -17.91 8.51
N GLU A 90 -12.88 -19.14 9.05
CA GLU A 90 -12.00 -19.55 10.13
C GLU A 90 -10.53 -19.57 9.65
N ASP A 91 -10.27 -20.19 8.50
CA ASP A 91 -8.95 -20.19 7.85
C ASP A 91 -8.50 -18.74 7.59
N PHE A 92 -9.40 -17.88 7.11
CA PHE A 92 -9.13 -16.46 6.89
C PHE A 92 -8.66 -15.75 8.17
N CYS A 93 -9.31 -16.00 9.31
CA CYS A 93 -8.92 -15.46 10.61
C CYS A 93 -7.59 -16.04 11.13
N GLN A 94 -7.33 -17.32 10.89
CA GLN A 94 -6.07 -17.97 11.26
C GLN A 94 -4.90 -17.39 10.46
N ILE A 95 -5.04 -17.30 9.14
CA ILE A 95 -4.05 -16.71 8.23
C ILE A 95 -3.81 -15.25 8.62
N ALA A 96 -4.85 -14.49 8.98
CA ALA A 96 -4.71 -13.12 9.46
C ALA A 96 -3.79 -13.01 10.68
N SER A 97 -3.93 -13.92 11.64
CA SER A 97 -3.09 -13.97 12.85
C SER A 97 -1.63 -14.26 12.49
N ILE A 98 -1.39 -15.29 11.67
CA ILE A 98 -0.05 -15.69 11.23
C ILE A 98 0.64 -14.57 10.44
N CYS A 99 -0.08 -13.97 9.48
CA CYS A 99 0.45 -12.86 8.70
C CYS A 99 0.72 -11.63 9.59
N THR A 100 -0.11 -11.38 10.60
CA THR A 100 0.14 -10.26 11.54
C THR A 100 1.41 -10.48 12.36
N GLU A 101 1.71 -11.72 12.75
CA GLU A 101 2.96 -12.05 13.47
C GLU A 101 4.20 -11.95 12.58
N GLN A 102 4.12 -12.42 11.33
CA GLN A 102 5.28 -12.50 10.42
C GLN A 102 5.56 -11.20 9.68
N ILE A 103 4.50 -10.54 9.20
CA ILE A 103 4.58 -9.35 8.34
C ILE A 103 4.38 -8.07 9.17
N GLY A 104 3.62 -8.15 10.26
CA GLY A 104 3.29 -7.03 11.13
C GLY A 104 1.91 -6.40 10.84
N PRO A 105 1.61 -5.25 11.49
CA PRO A 105 0.26 -4.69 11.56
C PRO A 105 -0.28 -4.18 10.21
N LYS A 106 0.60 -3.92 9.24
CA LYS A 106 0.24 -3.49 7.88
C LYS A 106 -0.62 -4.51 7.12
N CYS A 107 -0.57 -5.79 7.49
CA CYS A 107 -1.40 -6.84 6.86
C CYS A 107 -2.87 -6.80 7.36
N ARG A 108 -3.11 -6.35 8.60
CA ARG A 108 -4.40 -6.47 9.28
C ARG A 108 -5.54 -5.79 8.56
N GLN A 109 -5.27 -4.70 7.84
CA GLN A 109 -6.27 -3.96 7.08
C GLN A 109 -6.91 -4.80 5.96
N PHE A 110 -6.23 -5.84 5.47
CA PHE A 110 -6.74 -6.74 4.43
C PHE A 110 -7.64 -7.82 5.02
N PHE A 111 -7.37 -8.27 6.24
CA PHE A 111 -8.10 -9.33 6.92
C PHE A 111 -9.27 -8.83 7.78
N SER A 112 -10.10 -7.94 7.23
CA SER A 112 -11.34 -7.53 7.89
C SER A 112 -12.53 -8.38 7.45
N PRO A 113 -13.55 -8.58 8.31
CA PRO A 113 -14.78 -9.26 7.91
C PRO A 113 -15.43 -8.60 6.69
N SER A 114 -15.41 -7.26 6.64
CA SER A 114 -15.93 -6.49 5.50
C SER A 114 -15.19 -6.78 4.20
N ASN A 115 -13.89 -7.09 4.23
CA ASN A 115 -13.16 -7.49 3.04
C ASN A 115 -13.51 -8.92 2.62
N PHE A 116 -13.58 -9.86 3.57
CA PHE A 116 -14.01 -11.24 3.27
C PHE A 116 -15.38 -11.25 2.59
N MET A 117 -16.30 -10.39 3.04
CA MET A 117 -17.64 -10.28 2.49
C MET A 117 -17.70 -9.75 1.04
N LYS A 118 -16.62 -9.19 0.48
CA LYS A 118 -16.59 -8.71 -0.91
C LYS A 118 -16.53 -9.80 -1.97
N PHE A 119 -16.10 -11.01 -1.59
CA PHE A 119 -15.89 -12.10 -2.53
C PHE A 119 -17.14 -12.98 -2.62
N GLU A 120 -17.33 -13.62 -3.77
CA GLU A 120 -18.38 -14.63 -3.93
C GLU A 120 -18.06 -15.85 -3.06
N LYS A 121 -19.10 -16.40 -2.42
CA LYS A 121 -19.00 -17.58 -1.57
C LYS A 121 -19.64 -18.75 -2.28
N ASP A 122 -19.05 -19.92 -2.11
CA ASP A 122 -19.73 -21.17 -2.47
C ASP A 122 -20.79 -21.56 -1.43
N GLU A 123 -21.44 -22.70 -1.66
CA GLU A 123 -22.47 -23.27 -0.79
C GLU A 123 -21.97 -23.52 0.64
N SER A 124 -20.66 -23.70 0.82
CA SER A 124 -20.00 -23.88 2.12
C SER A 124 -19.50 -22.58 2.74
N GLY A 125 -19.80 -21.42 2.14
CA GLY A 125 -19.35 -20.12 2.64
C GLY A 125 -17.87 -19.80 2.36
N ARG A 126 -17.20 -20.55 1.48
CA ARG A 126 -15.78 -20.40 1.19
C ARG A 126 -15.56 -19.44 0.03
N ILE A 127 -14.45 -18.69 0.08
CA ILE A 127 -14.04 -17.77 -0.99
C ILE A 127 -12.80 -18.32 -1.70
N ALA A 128 -12.68 -18.07 -3.00
CA ALA A 128 -11.47 -18.42 -3.74
C ALA A 128 -10.28 -17.56 -3.28
N ILE A 129 -9.12 -18.19 -3.03
CA ILE A 129 -7.95 -17.48 -2.47
C ILE A 129 -7.27 -16.56 -3.49
N LEU A 130 -7.30 -16.91 -4.78
CA LEU A 130 -6.64 -16.15 -5.83
C LEU A 130 -7.28 -14.77 -6.03
N PRO A 131 -8.62 -14.64 -6.17
CA PRO A 131 -9.28 -13.32 -6.18
C PRO A 131 -8.96 -12.47 -4.96
N PHE A 132 -8.88 -13.07 -3.77
CA PHE A 132 -8.48 -12.35 -2.55
C PHE A 132 -7.04 -11.84 -2.63
N TYR A 133 -6.09 -12.68 -3.05
CA TYR A 133 -4.70 -12.30 -3.21
C TYR A 133 -4.53 -11.14 -4.21
N LEU A 134 -5.19 -11.23 -5.36
CA LEU A 134 -5.19 -10.18 -6.38
C LEU A 134 -5.80 -8.86 -5.86
N TYR A 135 -6.82 -8.92 -5.00
CA TYR A 135 -7.37 -7.73 -4.36
C TYR A 135 -6.33 -7.03 -3.47
N VAL A 136 -5.56 -7.79 -2.68
CA VAL A 136 -4.51 -7.23 -1.83
C VAL A 136 -3.40 -6.60 -2.68
N MET A 137 -2.92 -7.31 -3.71
CA MET A 137 -1.93 -6.77 -4.65
C MET A 137 -2.42 -5.46 -5.31
N ARG A 138 -3.70 -5.38 -5.67
CA ARG A 138 -4.29 -4.20 -6.33
C ARG A 138 -4.26 -2.95 -5.48
N MET A 139 -4.52 -3.11 -4.20
CA MET A 139 -4.53 -2.01 -3.26
C MET A 139 -3.13 -1.41 -3.07
N LEU A 140 -2.09 -2.19 -3.34
CA LEU A 140 -0.69 -1.81 -3.11
C LEU A 140 0.03 -1.29 -4.36
N CYS A 141 -0.32 -1.78 -5.55
CA CYS A 141 0.38 -1.42 -6.79
C CYS A 141 -0.37 -0.32 -7.59
N SER A 142 -0.85 0.73 -6.92
CA SER A 142 -1.74 1.70 -7.58
C SER A 142 -1.06 2.74 -8.49
N LEU A 143 0.17 2.59 -9.02
CA LEU A 143 0.68 3.67 -9.91
C LEU A 143 1.58 3.33 -11.12
N VAL A 144 2.37 2.25 -11.20
CA VAL A 144 3.22 2.04 -12.42
C VAL A 144 3.50 0.56 -12.76
N LEU A 145 3.38 -0.38 -11.83
CA LEU A 145 3.89 -1.75 -12.02
C LEU A 145 2.83 -2.80 -12.37
N TYR A 146 1.54 -2.46 -12.34
CA TYR A 146 0.44 -3.42 -12.51
C TYR A 146 0.51 -4.20 -13.82
N HIS A 147 0.83 -3.51 -14.93
CA HIS A 147 0.83 -4.12 -16.26
C HIS A 147 2.06 -5.02 -16.50
N VAL A 148 3.24 -4.58 -16.05
CA VAL A 148 4.47 -5.36 -16.23
C VAL A 148 4.47 -6.59 -15.30
N TRP A 149 3.97 -6.43 -14.07
CA TRP A 149 3.98 -7.52 -13.11
C TRP A 149 2.87 -8.55 -13.36
N ILE A 150 1.68 -8.16 -13.83
CA ILE A 150 0.66 -9.12 -14.30
C ILE A 150 1.15 -9.92 -15.50
N HIS A 151 1.83 -9.30 -16.47
CA HIS A 151 2.37 -10.04 -17.61
C HIS A 151 3.47 -11.02 -17.18
N CYS A 152 4.37 -10.62 -16.27
CA CYS A 152 5.37 -11.53 -15.70
C CYS A 152 4.75 -12.62 -14.82
N TRP A 153 3.70 -12.30 -14.04
CA TRP A 153 3.02 -13.26 -13.19
C TRP A 153 2.18 -14.24 -14.00
N ASN A 154 1.43 -13.80 -15.01
CA ASN A 154 0.71 -14.70 -15.91
C ASN A 154 1.67 -15.62 -16.66
N PHE A 155 2.83 -15.09 -17.08
CA PHE A 155 3.88 -15.91 -17.67
C PHE A 155 4.44 -16.95 -16.69
N TRP A 156 4.71 -16.55 -15.44
CA TRP A 156 5.16 -17.48 -14.39
C TRP A 156 4.08 -18.50 -13.99
N PHE A 157 2.82 -18.09 -13.90
CA PHE A 157 1.65 -18.91 -13.59
C PHE A 157 1.39 -19.95 -14.69
N SER A 158 1.48 -19.58 -15.97
CA SER A 158 1.45 -20.54 -17.10
C SER A 158 2.61 -21.54 -17.06
N PHE A 159 3.74 -21.17 -16.47
CA PHE A 159 4.92 -22.05 -16.36
C PHE A 159 4.86 -22.97 -15.13
N THR A 160 4.26 -22.53 -14.02
CA THR A 160 4.08 -23.33 -12.80
C THR A 160 2.82 -24.20 -12.82
N TYR A 161 1.80 -23.84 -13.62
CA TYR A 161 0.56 -24.60 -13.79
C TYR A 161 0.29 -24.88 -15.28
N PRO A 162 0.99 -25.84 -15.91
CA PRO A 162 0.72 -26.22 -17.28
C PRO A 162 -0.54 -27.10 -17.32
N GLY A 163 -1.71 -26.52 -17.66
CA GLY A 163 -2.88 -27.35 -17.96
C GLY A 163 -4.27 -26.81 -17.65
N LYS A 164 -4.52 -25.49 -17.65
CA LYS A 164 -5.89 -24.97 -17.62
C LYS A 164 -6.06 -23.81 -18.61
N ASN A 165 -6.45 -24.15 -19.84
CA ASN A 165 -7.26 -23.32 -20.72
C ASN A 165 -8.69 -23.84 -20.65
#